data_AF-A0A842Q566-F1
#
_entry.id   AF-A0A842Q566-F1
#
_cell.length_a   1.000
_cell.length_b   1.000
_cell.length_c   1.000
_cell.angle_alpha   90.00
_cell.angle_beta   90.00
_cell.angle_gamma   90.00
#
_symmetry.space_group_name_H-M   'P 1'
#
loop_
_entity.id
_entity.type
_entity.pdbx_description
1 polymer ?
#
loop_
_entity_poly.entity_id
_entity_poly.type
_entity_poly.pdbx_seq_one_letter_code
_entity_poly.pdbx_strand_id
1 'polypeptide(L)' 'MSIESVTNNGLTWINIQKPIREKMNVIGKRYKFHELNIEDSLSKIQIPKIDRYEDHFL' A
#
# COMPACT_ATOMS: atom_id res chain seq x y z
N MET A 1 -1.71 -16.66 -1.00
CA MET A 1 -2.81 -15.70 -0.76
C MET A 1 -2.97 -14.83 -1.98
N SER A 2 -4.19 -14.62 -2.48
CA SER A 2 -4.47 -13.69 -3.59
C SER A 2 -4.68 -12.26 -3.06
N ILE A 3 -4.32 -11.29 -3.88
CA ILE A 3 -4.58 -9.86 -3.67
C ILE A 3 -5.72 -9.48 -4.60
N GLU A 4 -6.78 -8.89 -4.05
CA GLU A 4 -7.91 -8.43 -4.84
C GLU A 4 -7.52 -7.18 -5.63
N SER A 5 -7.80 -7.19 -6.93
CA SER A 5 -7.56 -6.03 -7.78
C SER A 5 -8.51 -5.98 -8.97
N VAL A 6 -8.74 -4.77 -9.47
CA VAL A 6 -9.43 -4.52 -10.74
C VAL A 6 -8.52 -3.64 -11.60
N THR A 7 -8.42 -3.96 -12.89
CA THR A 7 -7.63 -3.16 -13.84
C THR A 7 -8.53 -2.65 -14.96
N ASN A 8 -8.45 -1.37 -15.26
CA ASN A 8 -9.15 -0.75 -16.38
C ASN A 8 -8.31 0.40 -16.95
N ASN A 9 -8.15 0.46 -18.28
CA ASN A 9 -7.49 1.56 -18.99
C ASN A 9 -6.14 2.01 -18.38
N GLY A 10 -5.28 1.05 -18.01
CA GLY A 10 -3.96 1.33 -17.44
C GLY A 10 -3.95 1.69 -15.94
N LEU A 11 -5.12 1.78 -15.30
CA LEU A 11 -5.24 1.93 -13.86
C LEU A 11 -5.50 0.56 -13.21
N THR A 12 -4.70 0.19 -12.21
CA THR A 12 -4.96 -0.97 -11.36
C THR A 12 -5.32 -0.50 -9.95
N TRP A 13 -6.52 -0.83 -9.50
CA TRP A 13 -6.93 -0.65 -8.12
C TRP A 13 -6.67 -1.93 -7.33
N ILE A 14 -5.98 -1.83 -6.21
CA ILE A 14 -5.66 -2.96 -5.33
C ILE A 14 -6.38 -2.77 -3.99
N ASN A 15 -7.21 -3.74 -3.60
CA ASN A 15 -7.94 -3.72 -2.35
C ASN A 15 -7.26 -4.64 -1.33
N ILE A 16 -6.74 -4.08 -0.23
CA ILE A 16 -6.10 -4.83 0.85
C ILE A 16 -6.90 -4.61 2.13
N GLN A 17 -7.88 -5.48 2.35
CA GLN A 17 -8.60 -5.51 3.62
C GLN A 17 -7.76 -6.19 4.70
N LYS A 18 -7.75 -5.61 5.91
CA LYS A 18 -6.99 -6.09 7.07
C LYS A 18 -5.52 -6.33 6.69
N PRO A 19 -4.76 -5.25 6.41
CA PRO A 19 -3.39 -5.38 5.95
C PRO A 19 -2.56 -6.17 6.97
N ILE A 20 -1.81 -7.14 6.46
CA ILE A 20 -0.84 -7.93 7.23
C ILE A 20 0.53 -7.74 6.60
N ARG A 21 1.57 -7.84 7.42
CA ARG A 21 2.96 -7.56 7.00
C ARG A 21 3.38 -8.35 5.76
N GLU A 22 3.04 -9.63 5.66
CA GLU A 22 3.37 -10.43 4.48
C GLU A 22 2.77 -9.87 3.17
N LYS A 23 1.48 -9.53 3.18
CA LYS A 23 0.80 -8.96 2.00
C LYS A 23 1.38 -7.59 1.64
N MET A 24 1.59 -6.75 2.65
CA MET A 24 2.11 -5.41 2.43
C MET A 24 3.56 -5.44 1.93
N ASN A 25 4.39 -6.38 2.38
CA ASN A 25 5.75 -6.56 1.88
C ASN A 25 5.77 -6.99 0.40
N VAL A 26 4.82 -7.82 -0.05
CA VAL A 26 4.69 -8.17 -1.48
C VAL A 26 4.39 -6.94 -2.31
N ILE A 27 3.46 -6.10 -1.86
CA ILE A 27 3.09 -4.84 -2.54
C ILE A 27 4.23 -3.82 -2.49
N GLY A 28 4.83 -3.62 -1.32
CA GLY A 28 5.95 -2.71 -1.11
C GLY A 28 7.14 -3.05 -1.99
N LYS A 29 7.48 -4.33 -2.16
CA LYS A 29 8.53 -4.75 -3.09
C LYS A 29 8.17 -4.47 -4.55
N ARG A 30 6.92 -4.72 -4.94
CA ARG A 30 6.44 -4.54 -6.32
C ARG A 30 6.45 -3.07 -6.75
N TYR A 31 6.01 -2.17 -5.86
CA TYR A 31 5.91 -0.74 -6.13
C TYR A 31 7.02 0.10 -5.48
N LYS A 32 8.02 -0.57 -4.88
CA LYS A 32 9.18 0.05 -4.23
C LYS A 32 8.83 1.06 -3.14
N PHE A 33 7.77 0.80 -2.37
CA PHE A 33 7.42 1.65 -1.24
C PHE A 33 8.47 1.59 -0.14
N HIS A 34 8.67 2.73 0.52
CA HIS A 34 9.53 2.82 1.68
C HIS A 34 8.97 1.98 2.85
N GLU A 35 9.85 1.41 3.67
CA GLU A 35 9.43 0.52 4.78
C GLU A 35 8.49 1.22 5.78
N LEU A 36 8.73 2.51 6.04
CA LEU A 36 7.85 3.31 6.92
C LEU A 36 6.42 3.43 6.37
N ASN A 37 6.23 3.47 5.05
CA ASN A 37 4.91 3.55 4.43
C ASN A 37 4.13 2.24 4.67
N ILE A 38 4.87 1.12 4.73
CA ILE A 38 4.30 -0.18 5.10
C ILE A 38 3.91 -0.20 6.59
N GLU A 39 4.76 0.31 7.48
CA GLU A 39 4.43 0.39 8.91
C GLU A 39 3.23 1.30 9.18
N ASP A 40 3.14 2.44 8.50
CA ASP A 40 2.00 3.35 8.61
C ASP A 40 0.68 2.65 8.24
N SER A 41 0.70 1.80 7.21
CA SER A 41 -0.47 1.03 6.78
C SER A 41 -0.85 -0.12 7.73
N LEU A 42 0.07 -0.57 8.58
CA LEU A 42 -0.15 -1.62 9.57
C LEU A 42 -0.55 -1.07 10.95
N SER A 43 -0.25 0.21 11.20
CA SER A 43 -0.54 0.89 12.45
C SER A 43 -2.02 1.21 12.60
N LYS A 44 -2.59 0.94 13.78
CA LYS A 44 -3.98 1.30 14.11
C LYS A 44 -4.12 2.69 14.75
N ILE A 45 -3.00 3.33 15.09
CA ILE A 45 -2.95 4.60 15.81
C ILE A 45 -2.46 5.77 14.95
N GLN A 46 -2.27 5.53 13.65
CA GLN A 46 -1.87 6.56 12.70
C GLN A 46 -2.93 7.68 12.63
N ILE A 47 -2.46 8.93 12.53
CA ILE A 47 -3.30 10.11 12.37
C ILE A 47 -3.53 10.32 10.87
N PRO A 48 -4.76 10.61 10.41
CA PRO A 48 -5.01 10.90 9.00
C PRO A 48 -4.09 12.02 8.49
N LYS A 49 -3.28 11.69 7.47
CA LYS A 49 -2.30 12.59 6.83
C LYS A 49 -2.22 12.28 5.34
N ILE A 50 -1.59 13.17 4.59
CA ILE A 50 -1.19 12.95 3.20
C ILE A 50 0.31 13.27 3.12
N ASP A 51 1.11 12.27 2.77
CA ASP A 51 2.55 12.46 2.53
C ASP A 51 2.82 12.46 1.02
N ARG A 52 3.70 13.37 0.59
CA ARG A 52 4.10 13.49 -0.82
C ARG A 52 5.54 13.00 -0.99
N TYR A 53 5.71 12.06 -1.91
CA TYR A 53 7.00 11.58 -2.41
C TYR A 53 7.17 12.00 -3.87
N GLU A 54 8.34 11.74 -4.46
CA GLU A 54 8.61 12.10 -5.86
C GLU A 54 7.73 11.33 -6.84
N ASP A 55 7.42 10.07 -6.54
CA ASP A 55 6.76 9.12 -7.43
C ASP A 55 5.38 8.65 -6.93
N HIS A 56 4.99 8.98 -5.71
CA HIS A 56 3.70 8.58 -5.14
C HIS A 56 3.22 9.49 -4.00
N PHE A 57 1.96 9.29 -3.62
CA PHE A 57 1.34 9.84 -2.42
C PHE A 57 0.99 8.71 -1.46
N LEU A 58 1.14 8.96 -0.17
CA LEU A 58 0.68 8.08 0.90
C LEU A 58 -0.50 8.73 1.64
#